data_AF-A0A1J5SXZ3-F1
#
_entry.id   AF-A0A1J5SXZ3-F1
#
_cell.length_a   1.000
_cell.length_b   1.000
_cell.length_c   1.000
_cell.angle_alpha   90.00
_cell.angle_beta   90.00
_cell.angle_gamma   90.00
#
_symmetry.space_group_name_H-M   'P 1'
#
loop_
_entity.id
_entity.type
_entity.pdbx_description
1 polymer ?
#
loop_
_entity_poly.entity_id
_entity_poly.type
_entity_poly.pdbx_seq_one_letter_code
_entity_poly.pdbx_strand_id
1 'polypeptide(L)'
;MKSRLLRFVVVAWALCAAALCTRADGPAPVTPDATPEARSLLAFLQSISGRYTLTGQHNYPNIDGRNSKFAARYIGRTPVIFGIDMGFAKAGDTDSYLARPDIVKEAIAAWHRGEIVALCWHAVPPTADEPVTFRPLPDADPNCLASVQGRLLDTQFRDVLTPGTALHRKWCAQVDVIAGYLRQLQDAHVPVLWRPYHEMNGDWFWWGGRTGKYGSAALYRQLFDRFVNVDHLRNLIWVWSMDRIHNPSQDYAAYYPGNHYVDVLALDVYGNDFAQSYYDRLRSFSHGKPLALAEVGNPPAPEVLKRQPLWTYYMTWAGMVHYTSHRDYARIMADPRILNLDDPRYAELTTPYRKACGLPPVSVARPPADFSGTWILDQDHSDFGAHGIAFAPAKLRVVESDGTLKVFTTQIREYAADLVTEDVLKLDGTPSHSTFMNAPRVTTARSDASGQAMEFRSTVHLPWGPPGSTTTIDDTWTLREGGQVLCIKRSMTSPSGNQEMTLLFDRR
;
A
#
# COMPACT_ATOMS: atom_id res chain seq x y z
N MET A 1 -84.15 0.91 -44.75
CA MET A 1 -83.96 -0.55 -44.52
C MET A 1 -82.53 -0.80 -44.07
N LYS A 2 -82.37 -1.50 -42.93
CA LYS A 2 -81.12 -2.11 -42.38
C LYS A 2 -80.05 -1.10 -41.89
N SER A 3 -80.02 -0.68 -40.63
CA SER A 3 -79.65 -1.37 -39.37
C SER A 3 -78.14 -1.42 -39.06
N ARG A 4 -77.78 -0.68 -37.99
CA ARG A 4 -76.79 -0.98 -36.93
C ARG A 4 -75.30 -1.09 -37.29
N LEU A 5 -74.46 -0.25 -36.68
CA LEU A 5 -73.72 -0.61 -35.45
C LEU A 5 -72.97 0.61 -34.87
N LEU A 6 -73.23 0.89 -33.59
CA LEU A 6 -72.41 1.76 -32.73
C LEU A 6 -71.05 1.07 -32.50
N ARG A 7 -69.93 1.81 -32.60
CA ARG A 7 -68.69 1.45 -31.91
C ARG A 7 -68.06 2.71 -31.31
N PHE A 8 -67.98 2.68 -29.98
CA PHE A 8 -67.27 3.63 -29.13
C PHE A 8 -65.80 3.70 -29.54
N VAL A 9 -65.29 4.92 -29.77
CA VAL A 9 -63.84 5.17 -29.83
C VAL A 9 -63.40 5.48 -28.41
N VAL A 10 -62.79 4.50 -27.76
CA VAL A 10 -62.00 4.70 -26.53
C VAL A 10 -60.63 5.19 -26.97
N VAL A 11 -60.31 6.45 -26.72
CA VAL A 11 -58.97 7.01 -26.90
C VAL A 11 -58.14 6.57 -25.69
N ALA A 12 -57.37 5.49 -25.84
CA ALA A 12 -56.37 5.08 -24.85
C ALA A 12 -55.15 6.00 -24.97
N TRP A 13 -54.96 6.89 -23.99
CA TRP A 13 -53.71 7.61 -23.79
C TRP A 13 -52.67 6.65 -23.22
N ALA A 14 -51.75 6.18 -24.06
CA ALA A 14 -50.55 5.48 -23.62
C ALA A 14 -49.55 6.52 -23.07
N LEU A 15 -49.56 6.72 -21.76
CA LEU A 15 -48.48 7.40 -21.03
C LEU A 15 -47.25 6.47 -21.01
N CYS A 16 -46.38 6.60 -22.02
CA CYS A 16 -45.01 6.12 -21.91
C CYS A 16 -44.28 7.00 -20.88
N ALA A 17 -44.30 6.58 -19.61
CA ALA A 17 -43.38 7.07 -18.62
C ALA A 17 -41.98 6.59 -19.01
N ALA A 18 -41.24 7.42 -19.75
CA ALA A 18 -39.81 7.27 -19.87
C ALA A 18 -39.24 7.45 -18.45
N ALA A 19 -38.87 6.32 -17.83
CA ALA A 19 -38.03 6.35 -16.64
C ALA A 19 -36.68 6.95 -17.05
N LEU A 20 -36.57 8.27 -16.91
CA LEU A 20 -35.28 8.96 -16.82
C LEU A 20 -34.63 8.48 -15.53
N CYS A 21 -34.00 7.30 -15.59
CA CYS A 21 -32.90 6.99 -14.69
C CYS A 21 -31.84 8.06 -14.95
N THR A 22 -31.82 9.08 -14.10
CA THR A 22 -30.68 9.98 -13.97
C THR A 22 -29.51 9.12 -13.54
N ARG A 23 -28.74 8.62 -14.51
CA ARG A 23 -27.41 8.07 -14.27
C ARG A 23 -26.65 9.22 -13.61
N ALA A 24 -26.18 9.02 -12.38
CA ALA A 24 -25.28 9.97 -11.77
C ALA A 24 -24.04 9.99 -12.68
N ASP A 25 -23.91 11.01 -13.53
CA ASP A 25 -22.82 11.18 -14.49
C ASP A 25 -21.54 11.54 -13.73
N GLY A 26 -20.99 10.56 -13.02
CA GLY A 26 -19.60 10.57 -12.61
C GLY A 26 -18.67 10.52 -13.83
N PRO A 27 -17.37 10.80 -13.65
CA PRO A 27 -16.40 10.70 -14.73
C PRO A 27 -16.43 9.31 -15.38
N ALA A 28 -16.57 9.27 -16.71
CA ALA A 28 -16.37 8.04 -17.45
C ALA A 28 -14.87 7.77 -17.64
N PRO A 29 -14.38 6.56 -17.34
CA PRO A 29 -13.08 6.11 -17.81
C PRO A 29 -12.99 6.24 -19.33
N VAL A 30 -11.79 6.47 -19.85
CA VAL A 30 -11.55 6.55 -21.31
C VAL A 30 -11.84 5.24 -22.03
N THR A 31 -11.76 4.12 -21.30
CA THR A 31 -12.17 2.80 -21.78
C THR A 31 -13.70 2.75 -21.97
N PRO A 32 -14.20 2.55 -23.20
CA PRO A 32 -15.63 2.36 -23.44
C PRO A 32 -16.10 1.12 -22.69
N ASP A 33 -17.34 1.15 -22.19
CA ASP A 33 -17.93 0.04 -21.44
C ASP A 33 -17.08 -0.47 -20.26
N ALA A 34 -16.25 0.41 -19.67
CA ALA A 34 -15.52 0.13 -18.44
C ALA A 34 -16.41 -0.51 -17.36
N THR A 35 -15.84 -1.44 -16.60
CA THR A 35 -16.58 -2.17 -15.57
C THR A 35 -17.07 -1.23 -14.46
N PRO A 36 -18.14 -1.58 -13.71
CA PRO A 36 -18.63 -0.77 -12.60
C PRO A 36 -17.54 -0.43 -11.57
N GLU A 37 -16.64 -1.38 -11.30
CA GLU A 37 -15.54 -1.25 -10.35
C GLU A 37 -14.50 -0.23 -10.83
N ALA A 38 -14.12 -0.27 -12.11
CA ALA A 38 -13.20 0.70 -12.69
C ALA A 38 -13.81 2.11 -12.68
N ARG A 39 -15.07 2.27 -13.12
CA ARG A 39 -15.78 3.56 -13.07
C ARG A 39 -15.81 4.12 -11.66
N SER A 40 -16.12 3.28 -10.68
CA SER A 40 -16.23 3.73 -9.30
C SER A 40 -14.87 4.01 -8.64
N LEU A 41 -13.80 3.31 -9.04
CA LEU A 41 -12.44 3.63 -8.62
C LEU A 41 -12.01 5.01 -9.14
N LEU A 42 -12.26 5.30 -10.42
CA LEU A 42 -11.93 6.61 -11.00
C LEU A 42 -12.75 7.74 -10.34
N ALA A 43 -14.05 7.52 -10.11
CA ALA A 43 -14.90 8.46 -9.40
C ALA A 43 -14.40 8.70 -7.96
N PHE A 44 -13.94 7.65 -7.27
CA PHE A 44 -13.33 7.78 -5.95
C PHE A 44 -12.06 8.64 -5.98
N LEU A 45 -11.12 8.38 -6.89
CA LEU A 45 -9.91 9.21 -7.03
C LEU A 45 -10.25 10.68 -7.31
N GLN A 46 -11.23 10.95 -8.16
CA GLN A 46 -11.67 12.32 -8.41
C GLN A 46 -12.30 12.97 -7.16
N SER A 47 -13.08 12.22 -6.38
CA SER A 47 -13.75 12.73 -5.18
C SER A 47 -12.77 13.17 -4.07
N ILE A 48 -11.56 12.59 -4.05
CA ILE A 48 -10.52 12.91 -3.07
C ILE A 48 -9.52 13.95 -3.58
N SER A 49 -9.47 14.21 -4.88
CA SER A 49 -8.52 15.18 -5.45
C SER A 49 -8.70 16.56 -4.83
N GLY A 50 -7.59 17.18 -4.40
CA GLY A 50 -7.61 18.47 -3.70
C GLY A 50 -7.95 18.37 -2.20
N ARG A 51 -8.33 17.19 -1.71
CA ARG A 51 -8.82 16.97 -0.33
C ARG A 51 -7.97 15.99 0.45
N TYR A 52 -7.61 14.87 -0.16
CA TYR A 52 -6.86 13.79 0.47
C TYR A 52 -5.82 13.20 -0.49
N THR A 53 -4.77 12.62 0.09
CA THR A 53 -3.73 11.87 -0.59
C THR A 53 -3.60 10.49 0.05
N LEU A 54 -3.75 9.44 -0.75
CA LEU A 54 -3.61 8.06 -0.30
C LEU A 54 -2.12 7.69 -0.21
N THR A 55 -1.75 6.93 0.82
CA THR A 55 -0.41 6.36 0.95
C THR A 55 -0.27 5.12 0.06
N GLY A 56 0.93 4.87 -0.46
CA GLY A 56 1.16 3.77 -1.38
C GLY A 56 2.54 3.18 -1.28
N GLN A 57 2.66 1.91 -1.61
CA GLN A 57 3.91 1.16 -1.56
C GLN A 57 4.03 0.23 -2.76
N HIS A 58 5.15 0.34 -3.49
CA HIS A 58 5.51 -0.59 -4.56
C HIS A 58 6.18 -1.85 -3.97
N ASN A 59 5.97 -2.99 -4.62
CA ASN A 59 6.55 -4.28 -4.29
C ASN A 59 7.26 -4.85 -5.51
N TYR A 60 8.43 -5.45 -5.31
CA TYR A 60 9.02 -6.29 -6.36
C TYR A 60 8.10 -7.49 -6.69
N PRO A 61 8.12 -8.00 -7.94
CA PRO A 61 7.32 -9.14 -8.40
C PRO A 61 7.39 -10.39 -7.51
N ASN A 62 8.60 -10.86 -7.20
CA ASN A 62 8.83 -12.22 -6.70
C ASN A 62 9.10 -12.27 -5.18
N ILE A 63 8.36 -11.47 -4.39
CA ILE A 63 8.57 -11.34 -2.93
C ILE A 63 7.29 -11.28 -2.09
N ASP A 64 6.13 -11.64 -2.65
CA ASP A 64 4.86 -11.81 -1.89
C ASP A 64 4.46 -10.58 -1.03
N GLY A 65 4.45 -9.39 -1.63
CA GLY A 65 4.01 -8.15 -0.95
C GLY A 65 4.89 -7.73 0.24
N ARG A 66 6.12 -8.27 0.36
CA ARG A 66 6.99 -8.04 1.52
C ARG A 66 7.35 -6.56 1.72
N ASN A 67 7.43 -5.75 0.66
CA ASN A 67 7.64 -4.31 0.81
C ASN A 67 6.47 -3.62 1.50
N SER A 68 5.22 -3.95 1.15
CA SER A 68 4.02 -3.41 1.79
C SER A 68 3.92 -3.81 3.25
N LYS A 69 4.21 -5.08 3.57
CA LYS A 69 4.29 -5.59 4.95
C LYS A 69 5.40 -4.87 5.75
N PHE A 70 6.54 -4.62 5.13
CA PHE A 70 7.63 -3.86 5.77
C PHE A 70 7.25 -2.40 5.99
N ALA A 71 6.68 -1.74 4.99
CA ALA A 71 6.23 -0.35 5.07
C ALA A 71 5.18 -0.16 6.16
N ALA A 72 4.20 -1.06 6.26
CA ALA A 72 3.18 -1.03 7.30
C ALA A 72 3.79 -1.01 8.71
N ARG A 73 4.80 -1.86 8.95
CA ARG A 73 5.53 -1.89 10.23
C ARG A 73 6.39 -0.65 10.43
N TYR A 74 7.14 -0.23 9.42
CA TYR A 74 8.08 0.89 9.52
C TYR A 74 7.38 2.23 9.75
N ILE A 75 6.24 2.45 9.08
CA ILE A 75 5.42 3.65 9.17
C ILE A 75 4.49 3.59 10.40
N GLY A 76 4.07 2.40 10.81
CA GLY A 76 3.03 2.19 11.82
C GLY A 76 1.60 2.40 11.28
N ARG A 77 1.45 2.46 9.96
CA ARG A 77 0.20 2.64 9.20
C ARG A 77 0.27 1.82 7.91
N THR A 78 -0.84 1.24 7.48
CA THR A 78 -0.85 0.35 6.32
C THR A 78 -1.10 1.15 5.03
N PRO A 79 -0.22 1.07 4.01
CA PRO A 79 -0.44 1.75 2.73
C PRO A 79 -1.75 1.36 2.06
N VAL A 80 -2.37 2.30 1.35
CA VAL A 80 -3.61 2.07 0.58
C VAL A 80 -3.31 1.50 -0.81
N ILE A 81 -2.34 2.07 -1.52
CA ILE A 81 -1.97 1.61 -2.85
C ILE A 81 -1.01 0.42 -2.73
N PHE A 82 -1.45 -0.74 -3.23
CA PHE A 82 -0.61 -1.91 -3.43
C PHE A 82 -0.07 -1.88 -4.87
N GLY A 83 1.18 -1.46 -5.01
CA GLY A 83 1.86 -1.42 -6.30
C GLY A 83 2.70 -2.66 -6.57
N ILE A 84 2.72 -3.18 -7.79
CA ILE A 84 3.62 -4.28 -8.19
C ILE A 84 3.89 -4.26 -9.71
N ASP A 85 5.05 -4.78 -10.12
CA ASP A 85 5.43 -4.92 -11.54
C ASP A 85 5.06 -6.31 -12.09
N MET A 86 4.92 -6.42 -13.41
CA MET A 86 4.72 -7.69 -14.13
C MET A 86 6.01 -8.52 -14.32
N GLY A 87 7.19 -7.99 -14.00
CA GLY A 87 8.47 -8.70 -14.05
C GLY A 87 8.99 -8.99 -15.47
N PHE A 88 10.29 -9.24 -15.57
CA PHE A 88 11.02 -9.46 -16.82
C PHE A 88 12.24 -10.38 -16.66
N ALA A 89 12.71 -10.61 -15.43
CA ALA A 89 13.96 -11.27 -15.13
C ALA A 89 13.80 -12.79 -14.99
N LYS A 90 14.93 -13.48 -14.91
CA LYS A 90 15.01 -14.95 -14.80
C LYS A 90 14.45 -15.49 -13.49
N ALA A 91 14.30 -16.81 -13.39
CA ALA A 91 13.93 -17.48 -12.14
C ALA A 91 14.90 -17.12 -11.00
N GLY A 92 14.37 -16.92 -9.80
CA GLY A 92 15.13 -16.57 -8.60
C GLY A 92 15.48 -15.09 -8.46
N ASP A 93 15.23 -14.27 -9.48
CA ASP A 93 15.35 -12.81 -9.40
C ASP A 93 14.12 -12.20 -8.69
N THR A 94 14.28 -11.03 -8.06
CA THR A 94 13.16 -10.28 -7.46
C THR A 94 12.19 -9.78 -8.51
N ASP A 95 12.65 -9.53 -9.74
CA ASP A 95 11.85 -9.11 -10.89
C ASP A 95 11.46 -10.27 -11.81
N SER A 96 11.41 -11.50 -11.30
CA SER A 96 11.15 -12.68 -12.11
C SER A 96 9.79 -12.62 -12.82
N TYR A 97 9.77 -12.78 -14.15
CA TYR A 97 8.52 -12.84 -14.93
C TYR A 97 7.67 -14.07 -14.58
N LEU A 98 8.27 -15.10 -13.97
CA LEU A 98 7.58 -16.31 -13.54
C LEU A 98 6.68 -16.06 -12.32
N ALA A 99 6.80 -14.92 -11.65
CA ALA A 99 5.95 -14.54 -10.52
C ALA A 99 4.55 -14.07 -10.92
N ARG A 100 4.26 -13.85 -12.22
CA ARG A 100 2.98 -13.29 -12.70
C ARG A 100 1.71 -14.01 -12.18
N PRO A 101 1.66 -15.36 -12.08
CA PRO A 101 0.53 -16.03 -11.45
C PRO A 101 0.33 -15.62 -9.98
N ASP A 102 1.42 -15.52 -9.22
CA ASP A 102 1.38 -15.09 -7.81
C ASP A 102 1.06 -13.60 -7.68
N ILE A 103 1.52 -12.76 -8.62
CA ILE A 103 1.16 -11.34 -8.70
C ILE A 103 -0.36 -11.18 -8.83
N VAL A 104 -1.01 -11.93 -9.72
CA VAL A 104 -2.48 -11.89 -9.87
C VAL A 104 -3.17 -12.30 -8.59
N LYS A 105 -2.72 -13.40 -7.96
CA LYS A 105 -3.27 -13.88 -6.70
C LYS A 105 -3.16 -12.84 -5.58
N GLU A 106 -1.99 -12.22 -5.42
CA GLU A 106 -1.78 -11.23 -4.37
C GLU A 106 -2.51 -9.92 -4.67
N ALA A 107 -2.62 -9.50 -5.93
CA ALA A 107 -3.43 -8.34 -6.31
C ALA A 107 -4.92 -8.53 -5.96
N ILE A 108 -5.49 -9.71 -6.22
CA ILE A 108 -6.85 -10.07 -5.80
C ILE A 108 -6.98 -10.03 -4.27
N ALA A 109 -6.01 -10.60 -3.55
CA ALA A 109 -6.01 -10.60 -2.09
C ALA A 109 -5.93 -9.18 -1.51
N ALA A 110 -5.04 -8.33 -2.04
CA ALA A 110 -4.89 -6.92 -1.66
C ALA A 110 -6.19 -6.14 -1.87
N TRP A 111 -6.82 -6.31 -3.02
CA TRP A 111 -8.10 -5.67 -3.33
C TRP A 111 -9.22 -6.08 -2.36
N HIS A 112 -9.32 -7.37 -2.00
CA HIS A 112 -10.27 -7.83 -1.00
C HIS A 112 -10.02 -7.23 0.39
N ARG A 113 -8.75 -7.07 0.80
CA ARG A 113 -8.37 -6.38 2.04
C ARG A 113 -8.71 -4.88 2.03
N GLY A 114 -8.91 -4.30 0.86
CA GLY A 114 -9.31 -2.91 0.67
C GLY A 114 -8.22 -1.97 0.18
N GLU A 115 -7.10 -2.54 -0.23
CA GLU A 115 -6.07 -1.83 -0.98
C GLU A 115 -6.56 -1.52 -2.41
N ILE A 116 -5.93 -0.55 -3.05
CA ILE A 116 -6.11 -0.23 -4.46
C ILE A 116 -4.92 -0.78 -5.22
N VAL A 117 -5.17 -1.60 -6.23
CA VAL A 117 -4.14 -2.27 -7.02
C VAL A 117 -3.60 -1.32 -8.09
N ALA A 118 -2.27 -1.15 -8.12
CA ALA A 118 -1.55 -0.47 -9.19
C ALA A 118 -0.53 -1.41 -9.83
N LEU A 119 -0.58 -1.54 -11.15
CA LEU A 119 0.34 -2.39 -11.91
C LEU A 119 1.15 -1.55 -12.90
N CYS A 120 2.47 -1.75 -12.89
CA CYS A 120 3.37 -1.27 -13.94
C CYS A 120 4.03 -2.44 -14.67
N TRP A 121 4.75 -2.12 -15.73
CA TRP A 121 5.42 -3.14 -16.55
C TRP A 121 6.71 -2.60 -17.14
N HIS A 122 7.83 -3.05 -16.57
CA HIS A 122 9.13 -2.97 -17.20
C HIS A 122 9.20 -3.92 -18.40
N ALA A 123 8.64 -3.48 -19.52
CA ALA A 123 8.41 -4.32 -20.70
C ALA A 123 9.70 -4.81 -21.35
N VAL A 124 9.71 -6.09 -21.73
CA VAL A 124 10.79 -6.67 -22.55
C VAL A 124 10.71 -6.11 -23.96
N PRO A 125 11.84 -5.71 -24.59
CA PRO A 125 11.83 -5.21 -25.94
C PRO A 125 11.41 -6.31 -26.94
N PRO A 126 10.68 -5.98 -28.02
CA PRO A 126 10.30 -6.96 -29.06
C PRO A 126 11.47 -7.55 -29.86
N THR A 127 12.71 -7.15 -29.57
CA THR A 127 13.95 -7.73 -30.10
C THR A 127 14.44 -8.94 -29.30
N ALA A 128 13.80 -9.27 -28.17
CA ALA A 128 14.20 -10.37 -27.29
C ALA A 128 13.01 -11.16 -26.74
N ASP A 129 13.32 -12.29 -26.12
CA ASP A 129 12.40 -13.10 -25.31
C ASP A 129 12.73 -12.96 -23.83
N GLU A 130 11.74 -13.15 -22.98
CA GLU A 130 11.95 -13.29 -21.54
C GLU A 130 12.74 -14.58 -21.24
N PRO A 131 13.68 -14.56 -20.28
CA PRO A 131 14.04 -13.42 -19.43
C PRO A 131 15.08 -12.47 -20.05
N VAL A 132 15.05 -11.20 -19.62
CA VAL A 132 16.07 -10.19 -19.96
C VAL A 132 16.69 -9.58 -18.70
N THR A 133 17.77 -8.81 -18.86
CA THR A 133 18.36 -8.01 -17.77
C THR A 133 17.73 -6.62 -17.69
N PHE A 134 17.88 -5.95 -16.54
CA PHE A 134 17.43 -4.56 -16.44
C PHE A 134 18.31 -3.63 -17.27
N ARG A 135 19.64 -3.79 -17.20
CA ARG A 135 20.63 -3.03 -17.96
C ARG A 135 21.23 -3.87 -19.10
N PRO A 136 21.67 -3.25 -20.20
CA PRO A 136 22.43 -3.95 -21.23
C PRO A 136 23.66 -4.62 -20.63
N LEU A 137 23.97 -5.84 -21.09
CA LEU A 137 25.23 -6.49 -20.77
C LEU A 137 26.39 -5.79 -21.48
N PRO A 138 27.63 -5.89 -20.96
CA PRO A 138 28.81 -5.48 -21.70
C PRO A 138 28.84 -6.12 -23.10
N ASP A 139 29.21 -5.35 -24.11
CA ASP A 139 29.35 -5.79 -25.51
C ASP A 139 28.05 -6.33 -26.17
N ALA A 140 26.88 -5.99 -25.63
CA ALA A 140 25.60 -6.35 -26.23
C ALA A 140 25.46 -5.77 -27.65
N ASP A 141 25.00 -6.60 -28.60
CA ASP A 141 24.72 -6.16 -29.97
C ASP A 141 23.58 -5.12 -29.96
N PRO A 142 23.82 -3.87 -30.40
CA PRO A 142 22.79 -2.83 -30.42
C PRO A 142 21.61 -3.18 -31.36
N ASN A 143 21.78 -4.11 -32.30
CA ASN A 143 20.68 -4.59 -33.15
C ASN A 143 19.80 -5.62 -32.44
N CYS A 144 20.23 -6.18 -31.32
CA CYS A 144 19.54 -7.25 -30.59
C CYS A 144 19.37 -6.87 -29.11
N LEU A 145 18.73 -5.73 -28.83
CA LEU A 145 18.52 -5.27 -27.47
C LEU A 145 17.78 -6.34 -26.64
N ALA A 146 18.41 -6.80 -25.56
CA ALA A 146 17.89 -7.84 -24.67
C ALA A 146 17.91 -7.38 -23.20
N SER A 147 17.49 -6.13 -22.99
CA SER A 147 17.36 -5.51 -21.68
C SER A 147 16.22 -4.48 -21.66
N VAL A 148 15.66 -4.23 -20.48
CA VAL A 148 14.61 -3.22 -20.28
C VAL A 148 15.15 -1.81 -20.59
N GLN A 149 16.33 -1.49 -20.08
CA GLN A 149 17.07 -0.28 -20.43
C GLN A 149 17.81 -0.43 -21.75
N GLY A 150 17.99 0.69 -22.44
CA GLY A 150 18.63 0.77 -23.74
C GLY A 150 17.70 1.34 -24.80
N ARG A 151 18.17 1.40 -26.05
CA ARG A 151 17.44 2.07 -27.13
C ARG A 151 17.32 1.17 -28.36
N LEU A 152 16.09 0.93 -28.81
CA LEU A 152 15.84 0.33 -30.13
C LEU A 152 16.30 1.28 -31.24
N LEU A 153 16.77 0.73 -32.36
CA LEU A 153 17.02 1.52 -33.57
C LEU A 153 15.72 2.18 -34.06
N ASP A 154 15.83 3.32 -34.76
CA ASP A 154 14.65 4.02 -35.29
C ASP A 154 13.81 3.15 -36.23
N THR A 155 14.47 2.31 -37.04
CA THR A 155 13.82 1.32 -37.89
C THR A 155 13.08 0.27 -37.08
N GLN A 156 13.69 -0.26 -36.02
CA GLN A 156 13.07 -1.25 -35.13
C GLN A 156 11.87 -0.68 -34.40
N PHE A 157 11.97 0.53 -33.85
CA PHE A 157 10.86 1.18 -33.16
C PHE A 157 9.69 1.45 -34.11
N ARG A 158 9.98 1.92 -35.33
CA ARG A 158 8.97 2.05 -36.38
C ARG A 158 8.33 0.71 -36.70
N ASP A 159 9.12 -0.36 -36.80
CA ASP A 159 8.61 -1.69 -37.11
C ASP A 159 7.71 -2.22 -35.99
N VAL A 160 8.03 -1.99 -34.70
CA VAL A 160 7.14 -2.28 -33.57
C VAL A 160 5.77 -1.59 -33.72
N LEU A 161 5.75 -0.37 -34.29
CA LEU A 161 4.54 0.41 -34.53
C LEU A 161 3.84 0.11 -35.86
N THR A 162 4.35 -0.82 -36.66
CA THR A 162 3.85 -1.09 -38.02
C THR A 162 3.26 -2.49 -38.11
N PRO A 163 1.93 -2.64 -38.19
CA PRO A 163 1.28 -3.93 -38.39
C PRO A 163 1.87 -4.69 -39.59
N GLY A 164 2.12 -5.99 -39.39
CA GLY A 164 2.67 -6.87 -40.43
C GLY A 164 4.19 -7.03 -40.41
N THR A 165 4.93 -6.24 -39.64
CA THR A 165 6.37 -6.48 -39.42
C THR A 165 6.59 -7.65 -38.44
N ALA A 166 7.81 -8.19 -38.41
CA ALA A 166 8.18 -9.22 -37.44
C ALA A 166 8.16 -8.68 -36.00
N LEU A 167 8.70 -7.47 -35.78
CA LEU A 167 8.75 -6.85 -34.46
C LEU A 167 7.36 -6.48 -33.92
N HIS A 168 6.43 -6.03 -34.76
CA HIS A 168 5.04 -5.82 -34.34
C HIS A 168 4.36 -7.14 -33.93
N ARG A 169 4.55 -8.23 -34.68
CA ARG A 169 4.02 -9.55 -34.27
C ARG A 169 4.60 -10.03 -32.94
N LYS A 170 5.90 -9.82 -32.73
CA LYS A 170 6.58 -10.15 -31.47
C LYS A 170 6.05 -9.31 -30.31
N TRP A 171 5.88 -8.01 -30.53
CA TRP A 171 5.24 -7.10 -29.58
C TRP A 171 3.82 -7.55 -29.23
N CYS A 172 2.99 -7.91 -30.22
CA CYS A 172 1.64 -8.44 -29.95
C CYS A 172 1.70 -9.68 -29.06
N ALA A 173 2.59 -10.64 -29.37
CA ALA A 173 2.71 -11.87 -28.57
C ALA A 173 3.11 -11.59 -27.11
N GLN A 174 4.04 -10.64 -26.88
CA GLN A 174 4.42 -10.22 -25.53
C GLN A 174 3.27 -9.52 -24.80
N VAL A 175 2.53 -8.66 -25.50
CA VAL A 175 1.36 -7.95 -24.98
C VAL A 175 0.21 -8.91 -24.64
N ASP A 176 0.00 -9.95 -25.44
CA ASP A 176 -1.04 -10.96 -25.21
C ASP A 176 -0.80 -11.75 -23.92
N VAL A 177 0.46 -12.00 -23.56
CA VAL A 177 0.82 -12.61 -22.27
C VAL A 177 0.35 -11.73 -21.11
N ILE A 178 0.63 -10.43 -21.16
CA ILE A 178 0.21 -9.47 -20.13
C ILE A 178 -1.32 -9.33 -20.12
N ALA A 179 -1.97 -9.26 -21.28
CA ALA A 179 -3.42 -9.21 -21.40
C ALA A 179 -4.08 -10.42 -20.73
N GLY A 180 -3.49 -11.62 -20.84
CA GLY A 180 -3.97 -12.83 -20.16
C GLY A 180 -4.04 -12.70 -18.65
N TYR A 181 -3.04 -12.09 -18.01
CA TYR A 181 -3.04 -11.85 -16.56
C TYR A 181 -3.99 -10.70 -16.16
N LEU A 182 -4.04 -9.62 -16.94
CA LEU A 182 -4.99 -8.53 -16.70
C LEU A 182 -6.45 -8.99 -16.87
N ARG A 183 -6.71 -9.95 -17.77
CA ARG A 183 -8.03 -10.58 -17.91
C ARG A 183 -8.41 -11.39 -16.68
N GLN A 184 -7.49 -12.13 -16.07
CA GLN A 184 -7.77 -12.83 -14.81
C GLN A 184 -8.20 -11.85 -13.71
N LEU A 185 -7.57 -10.67 -13.63
CA LEU A 185 -8.00 -9.61 -12.70
C LEU A 185 -9.38 -9.06 -13.06
N GLN A 186 -9.69 -8.89 -14.36
CA GLN A 186 -11.03 -8.49 -14.80
C GLN A 186 -12.09 -9.52 -14.42
N ASP A 187 -11.83 -10.80 -14.67
CA ASP A 187 -12.75 -11.90 -14.37
C ASP A 187 -12.96 -12.04 -12.85
N ALA A 188 -11.97 -11.62 -12.05
CA ALA A 188 -12.07 -11.48 -10.60
C ALA A 188 -12.66 -10.12 -10.14
N HIS A 189 -13.18 -9.30 -11.05
CA HIS A 189 -13.78 -7.99 -10.78
C HIS A 189 -12.82 -6.94 -10.19
N VAL A 190 -11.50 -7.13 -10.31
CA VAL A 190 -10.49 -6.21 -9.77
C VAL A 190 -10.21 -5.07 -10.76
N PRO A 191 -10.52 -3.81 -10.43
CA PRO A 191 -10.06 -2.67 -11.19
C PRO A 191 -8.59 -2.37 -10.91
N VAL A 192 -7.85 -1.96 -11.93
CA VAL A 192 -6.38 -1.78 -11.85
C VAL A 192 -5.98 -0.39 -12.31
N LEU A 193 -5.17 0.31 -11.50
CA LEU A 193 -4.41 1.47 -11.97
C LEU A 193 -3.27 0.97 -12.85
N TRP A 194 -3.48 0.98 -14.16
CA TRP A 194 -2.55 0.42 -15.15
C TRP A 194 -1.61 1.51 -15.66
N ARG A 195 -0.32 1.34 -15.36
CA ARG A 195 0.75 2.31 -15.66
C ARG A 195 1.79 1.72 -16.62
N PRO A 196 1.45 1.54 -17.90
CA PRO A 196 2.38 1.00 -18.89
C PRO A 196 3.37 2.06 -19.37
N TYR A 197 4.55 1.61 -19.79
CA TYR A 197 5.56 2.46 -20.43
C TYR A 197 5.82 3.76 -19.64
N HIS A 198 5.97 3.65 -18.32
CA HIS A 198 6.22 4.77 -17.42
C HIS A 198 7.54 5.49 -17.76
N GLU A 199 7.66 6.74 -17.34
CA GLU A 199 8.85 7.58 -17.54
C GLU A 199 9.25 7.75 -19.02
N MET A 200 8.29 7.73 -19.94
CA MET A 200 8.56 7.76 -21.38
C MET A 200 9.26 9.03 -21.90
N ASN A 201 9.26 10.12 -21.13
CA ASN A 201 10.08 11.30 -21.43
C ASN A 201 11.57 11.13 -21.09
N GLY A 202 11.95 10.09 -20.35
CA GLY A 202 13.32 9.64 -20.20
C GLY A 202 13.78 8.80 -21.39
N ASP A 203 15.09 8.75 -21.65
CA ASP A 203 15.70 7.96 -22.74
C ASP A 203 16.39 6.67 -22.26
N TRP A 204 16.22 6.30 -20.98
CA TRP A 204 16.82 5.11 -20.39
C TRP A 204 16.08 3.81 -20.73
N PHE A 205 14.76 3.85 -20.94
CA PHE A 205 13.97 2.69 -21.35
C PHE A 205 13.75 2.64 -22.85
N TRP A 206 13.65 1.43 -23.42
CA TRP A 206 13.53 1.27 -24.88
C TRP A 206 12.29 1.93 -25.48
N TRP A 207 11.25 2.14 -24.68
CA TRP A 207 10.02 2.82 -25.06
C TRP A 207 10.09 4.35 -24.97
N GLY A 208 11.11 4.90 -24.32
CA GLY A 208 11.21 6.32 -23.96
C GLY A 208 12.06 7.17 -24.92
N GLY A 209 12.03 8.50 -24.72
CA GLY A 209 12.90 9.46 -25.40
C GLY A 209 12.67 9.56 -26.91
N ARG A 210 11.41 9.30 -27.34
CA ARG A 210 11.00 9.30 -28.76
C ARG A 210 9.75 10.14 -28.96
N THR A 211 9.86 11.14 -29.83
CA THR A 211 8.76 12.07 -30.17
C THR A 211 8.36 11.93 -31.64
N GLY A 212 7.25 12.56 -32.03
CA GLY A 212 6.76 12.57 -33.41
C GLY A 212 5.90 11.35 -33.77
N LYS A 213 5.74 11.10 -35.09
CA LYS A 213 4.81 10.09 -35.63
C LYS A 213 5.07 8.68 -35.08
N TYR A 214 6.34 8.31 -34.93
CA TYR A 214 6.78 7.03 -34.38
C TYR A 214 7.42 7.25 -33.00
N GLY A 215 6.71 7.97 -32.14
CA GLY A 215 7.14 8.29 -30.77
C GLY A 215 6.48 7.43 -29.70
N SER A 216 6.88 7.63 -28.44
CA SER A 216 6.36 6.90 -27.27
C SER A 216 4.85 7.06 -27.10
N ALA A 217 4.30 8.23 -27.43
CA ALA A 217 2.85 8.47 -27.43
C ALA A 217 2.10 7.55 -28.40
N ALA A 218 2.71 7.19 -29.55
CA ALA A 218 2.12 6.26 -30.51
C ALA A 218 2.14 4.82 -29.98
N LEU A 219 3.22 4.43 -29.29
CA LEU A 219 3.31 3.12 -28.62
C LEU A 219 2.27 2.98 -27.50
N TYR A 220 2.07 4.02 -26.70
CA TYR A 220 1.03 4.05 -25.67
C TYR A 220 -0.37 3.85 -26.27
N ARG A 221 -0.69 4.59 -27.36
CA ARG A 221 -1.97 4.42 -28.07
C ARG A 221 -2.12 3.02 -28.68
N GLN A 222 -1.06 2.45 -29.24
CA GLN A 222 -1.09 1.10 -29.79
C GLN A 222 -1.41 0.05 -28.71
N LEU A 223 -0.82 0.18 -27.51
CA LEU A 223 -1.14 -0.69 -26.38
C LEU A 223 -2.58 -0.50 -25.90
N PHE A 224 -3.03 0.76 -25.81
CA PHE A 224 -4.43 1.08 -25.51
C PHE A 224 -5.38 0.39 -26.48
N ASP A 225 -5.18 0.58 -27.78
CA ASP A 225 -6.05 0.01 -28.80
C ASP A 225 -6.03 -1.52 -28.77
N ARG A 226 -4.88 -2.16 -28.50
CA ARG A 226 -4.77 -3.61 -28.33
C ARG A 226 -5.61 -4.08 -27.13
N PHE A 227 -5.32 -3.56 -25.94
CA PHE A 227 -6.01 -3.97 -24.71
C PHE A 227 -7.50 -3.65 -24.71
N VAL A 228 -7.88 -2.48 -25.19
CA VAL A 228 -9.26 -2.01 -25.17
C VAL A 228 -10.04 -2.60 -26.34
N ASN A 229 -9.57 -2.50 -27.57
CA ASN A 229 -10.41 -2.85 -28.73
C ASN A 229 -10.27 -4.31 -29.15
N VAL A 230 -9.14 -4.97 -28.87
CA VAL A 230 -8.92 -6.38 -29.24
C VAL A 230 -9.11 -7.30 -28.04
N ASP A 231 -8.46 -7.02 -26.91
CA ASP A 231 -8.55 -7.88 -25.74
C ASP A 231 -9.78 -7.58 -24.87
N HIS A 232 -10.50 -6.49 -25.11
CA HIS A 232 -11.68 -6.13 -24.33
C HIS A 232 -11.41 -6.10 -22.82
N LEU A 233 -10.25 -5.56 -22.44
CA LEU A 233 -9.96 -5.20 -21.05
C LEU A 233 -10.71 -3.90 -20.73
N ARG A 234 -11.55 -3.95 -19.71
CA ARG A 234 -12.56 -2.98 -19.28
C ARG A 234 -12.38 -2.58 -17.81
N ASN A 235 -11.53 -3.29 -17.07
CA ASN A 235 -11.21 -3.04 -15.66
C ASN A 235 -10.01 -2.09 -15.45
N LEU A 236 -9.36 -1.64 -16.54
CA LEU A 236 -8.15 -0.82 -16.44
C LEU A 236 -8.48 0.68 -16.37
N ILE A 237 -7.83 1.36 -15.43
CA ILE A 237 -7.73 2.81 -15.33
C ILE A 237 -6.35 3.22 -15.85
N TRP A 238 -6.32 3.97 -16.94
CA TRP A 238 -5.08 4.26 -17.67
C TRP A 238 -4.29 5.40 -17.00
N VAL A 239 -3.13 5.06 -16.44
CA VAL A 239 -2.22 5.99 -15.79
C VAL A 239 -1.10 6.36 -16.77
N TRP A 240 -1.05 7.63 -17.16
CA TRP A 240 0.06 8.17 -17.96
C TRP A 240 1.09 8.79 -17.02
N SER A 241 2.22 8.10 -16.82
CA SER A 241 3.26 8.46 -15.85
C SER A 241 4.51 9.00 -16.53
N MET A 242 4.91 10.19 -16.14
CA MET A 242 6.09 10.89 -16.64
C MET A 242 7.17 10.95 -15.56
N ASP A 243 8.43 11.07 -15.93
CA ASP A 243 9.47 11.54 -15.02
C ASP A 243 9.53 13.07 -15.02
N ARG A 244 10.35 13.63 -14.12
CA ARG A 244 10.68 15.06 -14.06
C ARG A 244 11.31 15.55 -15.37
N ILE A 245 11.18 16.86 -15.60
CA ILE A 245 11.79 17.52 -16.77
C ILE A 245 13.19 17.97 -16.39
N HIS A 246 14.22 17.27 -16.87
CA HIS A 246 15.61 17.68 -16.71
C HIS A 246 16.12 18.53 -17.88
N ASN A 247 15.50 18.40 -19.06
CA ASN A 247 15.83 19.23 -20.23
C ASN A 247 14.61 19.40 -21.17
N PRO A 248 14.64 20.35 -22.12
CA PRO A 248 13.47 20.67 -22.96
C PRO A 248 12.93 19.52 -23.82
N SER A 249 13.74 18.52 -24.16
CA SER A 249 13.28 17.37 -24.97
C SER A 249 12.38 16.41 -24.20
N GLN A 250 12.30 16.58 -22.87
CA GLN A 250 11.47 15.78 -21.96
C GLN A 250 10.13 16.44 -21.64
N ASP A 251 9.76 17.51 -22.35
CA ASP A 251 8.49 18.20 -22.13
C ASP A 251 7.30 17.26 -22.35
N TYR A 252 6.38 17.28 -21.39
CA TYR A 252 5.20 16.42 -21.32
C TYR A 252 4.32 16.44 -22.58
N ALA A 253 4.24 17.58 -23.28
CA ALA A 253 3.44 17.70 -24.50
C ALA A 253 3.88 16.73 -25.60
N ALA A 254 5.18 16.46 -25.70
CA ALA A 254 5.73 15.63 -26.77
C ALA A 254 5.41 14.13 -26.60
N TYR A 255 4.99 13.74 -25.40
CA TYR A 255 4.71 12.35 -25.01
C TYR A 255 3.24 12.11 -24.66
N TYR A 256 2.41 13.15 -24.63
CA TYR A 256 1.00 13.04 -24.25
C TYR A 256 0.21 12.24 -25.31
N PRO A 257 -0.42 11.11 -24.96
CA PRO A 257 -1.12 10.27 -25.93
C PRO A 257 -2.46 10.87 -26.37
N GLY A 258 -2.99 11.84 -25.62
CA GLY A 258 -4.28 12.49 -25.83
C GLY A 258 -5.28 12.15 -24.73
N ASN A 259 -6.24 13.06 -24.50
CA ASN A 259 -7.20 12.96 -23.38
C ASN A 259 -8.13 11.73 -23.45
N HIS A 260 -8.27 11.13 -24.64
CA HIS A 260 -9.04 9.90 -24.88
C HIS A 260 -8.29 8.60 -24.53
N TYR A 261 -7.06 8.70 -24.04
CA TYR A 261 -6.22 7.54 -23.72
C TYR A 261 -5.76 7.51 -22.26
N VAL A 262 -6.10 8.53 -21.47
CA VAL A 262 -5.58 8.71 -20.10
C VAL A 262 -6.73 8.92 -19.13
N ASP A 263 -6.73 8.21 -18.01
CA ASP A 263 -7.67 8.44 -16.90
C ASP A 263 -7.02 9.22 -15.75
N VAL A 264 -5.74 8.96 -15.48
CA VAL A 264 -4.94 9.57 -14.40
C VAL A 264 -3.61 10.02 -14.96
N LEU A 265 -3.18 11.24 -14.61
CA LEU A 265 -1.86 11.74 -14.96
C LEU A 265 -0.94 11.57 -13.75
N ALA A 266 0.26 11.04 -13.96
CA ALA A 266 1.18 10.77 -12.88
C ALA A 266 2.58 11.30 -13.13
N LEU A 267 3.31 11.49 -12.04
CA LEU A 267 4.70 11.91 -12.02
C LEU A 267 5.51 10.99 -11.11
N ASP A 268 6.69 10.61 -11.57
CA ASP A 268 7.69 9.90 -10.80
C ASP A 268 8.71 10.94 -10.28
N VAL A 269 8.95 10.96 -8.96
CA VAL A 269 9.75 12.01 -8.29
C VAL A 269 10.71 11.41 -7.28
N TYR A 270 12.00 11.46 -7.61
CA TYR A 270 13.09 11.02 -6.73
C TYR A 270 13.90 12.21 -6.19
N GLY A 271 14.55 12.02 -5.04
CA GLY A 271 15.46 13.02 -4.46
C GLY A 271 14.78 14.27 -3.88
N ASN A 272 13.52 14.16 -3.44
CA ASN A 272 12.73 15.27 -2.87
C ASN A 272 12.48 16.47 -3.81
N ASP A 273 12.67 16.29 -5.12
CA ASP A 273 12.52 17.34 -6.14
C ASP A 273 11.06 17.53 -6.58
N PHE A 274 10.21 17.93 -5.64
CA PHE A 274 8.80 18.22 -5.89
C PHE A 274 8.61 19.64 -6.44
N ALA A 275 9.28 19.99 -7.55
CA ALA A 275 9.21 21.33 -8.11
C ALA A 275 7.78 21.71 -8.55
N GLN A 276 7.38 22.94 -8.27
CA GLN A 276 6.05 23.45 -8.63
C GLN A 276 5.83 23.45 -10.15
N SER A 277 6.89 23.65 -10.93
CA SER A 277 6.86 23.62 -12.40
C SER A 277 6.42 22.26 -12.96
N TYR A 278 6.88 21.15 -12.38
CA TYR A 278 6.47 19.81 -12.82
C TYR A 278 4.97 19.60 -12.56
N TYR A 279 4.51 19.96 -11.36
CA TYR A 279 3.11 19.87 -10.97
C TYR A 279 2.20 20.73 -11.87
N ASP A 280 2.54 22.01 -12.08
CA ASP A 280 1.74 22.92 -12.90
C ASP A 280 1.74 22.48 -14.38
N ARG A 281 2.88 21.97 -14.88
CA ARG A 281 2.97 21.45 -16.24
C ARG A 281 2.08 20.22 -16.42
N LEU A 282 2.16 19.24 -15.52
CA LEU A 282 1.33 18.03 -15.56
C LEU A 282 -0.17 18.38 -15.43
N ARG A 283 -0.50 19.25 -14.48
CA ARG A 283 -1.86 19.74 -14.24
C ARG A 283 -2.48 20.37 -15.49
N SER A 284 -1.70 21.05 -16.32
CA SER A 284 -2.23 21.70 -17.53
C SER A 284 -2.78 20.72 -18.57
N PHE A 285 -2.39 19.43 -18.51
CA PHE A 285 -2.92 18.35 -19.35
C PHE A 285 -4.06 17.56 -18.68
N SER A 286 -4.39 17.83 -17.41
CA SER A 286 -5.30 16.95 -16.68
C SER A 286 -6.74 17.06 -17.14
N HIS A 287 -7.17 18.24 -17.60
CA HIS A 287 -8.57 18.51 -17.93
C HIS A 287 -9.54 18.07 -16.83
N GLY A 288 -9.13 18.19 -15.56
CA GLY A 288 -9.91 17.76 -14.39
C GLY A 288 -9.72 16.31 -13.98
N LYS A 289 -8.93 15.51 -14.72
CA LYS A 289 -8.54 14.15 -14.33
C LYS A 289 -7.62 14.15 -13.09
N PRO A 290 -7.65 13.09 -12.27
CA PRO A 290 -6.78 12.96 -11.10
C PRO A 290 -5.29 13.07 -11.45
N LEU A 291 -4.53 13.62 -10.50
CA LEU A 291 -3.08 13.64 -10.53
C LEU A 291 -2.52 12.68 -9.48
N ALA A 292 -1.42 12.00 -9.76
CA ALA A 292 -0.76 11.11 -8.80
C ALA A 292 0.77 11.23 -8.81
N LEU A 293 1.40 10.87 -7.69
CA LEU A 293 2.83 10.62 -7.62
C LEU A 293 3.05 9.11 -7.72
N ALA A 294 3.24 8.60 -8.92
CA ALA A 294 3.20 7.14 -9.12
C ALA A 294 4.50 6.45 -8.68
N GLU A 295 5.62 7.15 -8.59
CA GLU A 295 6.79 6.73 -7.83
C GLU A 295 7.36 7.88 -7.03
N VAL A 296 7.77 7.59 -5.80
CA VAL A 296 8.60 8.47 -5.01
C VAL A 296 9.68 7.68 -4.28
N GLY A 297 10.86 8.28 -4.11
CA GLY A 297 11.84 7.78 -3.15
C GLY A 297 11.42 8.09 -1.71
N ASN A 298 11.19 9.38 -1.45
CA ASN A 298 10.66 9.88 -0.19
C ASN A 298 9.24 10.42 -0.43
N PRO A 299 8.26 10.19 0.46
CA PRO A 299 6.95 10.79 0.33
C PRO A 299 7.02 12.33 0.33
N PRO A 300 6.08 13.02 -0.34
CA PRO A 300 6.01 14.47 -0.31
C PRO A 300 5.78 14.96 1.12
N ALA A 301 6.60 15.92 1.57
CA ALA A 301 6.40 16.56 2.86
C ALA A 301 5.04 17.31 2.93
N PRO A 302 4.45 17.51 4.11
CA PRO A 302 3.16 18.20 4.26
C PRO A 302 3.08 19.57 3.56
N GLU A 303 4.19 20.29 3.51
CA GLU A 303 4.33 21.59 2.85
C GLU A 303 4.26 21.48 1.32
N VAL A 304 4.75 20.38 0.74
CA VAL A 304 4.59 20.07 -0.68
C VAL A 304 3.12 19.82 -0.98
N LEU A 305 2.47 18.95 -0.21
CA LEU A 305 1.03 18.63 -0.39
C LEU A 305 0.12 19.85 -0.17
N LYS A 306 0.55 20.82 0.64
CA LYS A 306 -0.16 22.10 0.78
C LYS A 306 -0.11 22.94 -0.49
N ARG A 307 1.02 22.97 -1.20
CA ARG A 307 1.19 23.73 -2.47
C ARG A 307 0.72 22.94 -3.70
N GLN A 308 0.71 21.62 -3.61
CA GLN A 308 0.34 20.69 -4.68
C GLN A 308 -0.80 19.76 -4.22
N PRO A 309 -2.00 20.30 -3.94
CA PRO A 309 -3.06 19.55 -3.27
C PRO A 309 -3.76 18.50 -4.13
N LEU A 310 -3.55 18.49 -5.45
CA LEU A 310 -4.29 17.61 -6.37
C LEU A 310 -3.76 16.17 -6.42
N TRP A 311 -2.64 15.87 -5.77
CA TRP A 311 -2.09 14.51 -5.69
C TRP A 311 -3.04 13.58 -4.93
N THR A 312 -3.69 12.66 -5.64
CA THR A 312 -4.64 11.70 -5.06
C THR A 312 -3.95 10.55 -4.36
N TYR A 313 -2.75 10.18 -4.77
CA TYR A 313 -1.92 9.21 -4.06
C TYR A 313 -0.43 9.48 -4.31
N TYR A 314 0.42 8.97 -3.43
CA TYR A 314 1.83 8.72 -3.72
C TYR A 314 2.14 7.23 -3.57
N MET A 315 3.19 6.75 -4.22
CA MET A 315 3.65 5.37 -4.05
C MET A 315 5.17 5.30 -3.87
N THR A 316 5.61 4.88 -2.68
CA THR A 316 7.04 4.76 -2.37
C THR A 316 7.65 3.54 -3.07
N TRP A 317 8.82 3.70 -3.70
CA TRP A 317 9.48 2.63 -4.44
C TRP A 317 10.11 1.58 -3.53
N ALA A 318 9.51 0.39 -3.46
CA ALA A 318 10.06 -0.82 -2.84
C ALA A 318 10.84 -0.56 -1.53
N GLY A 319 12.16 -0.78 -1.56
CA GLY A 319 13.01 -0.62 -0.39
C GLY A 319 13.11 0.80 0.13
N MET A 320 12.82 1.84 -0.66
CA MET A 320 13.08 3.24 -0.31
C MET A 320 12.24 3.78 0.85
N VAL A 321 11.28 3.01 1.37
CA VAL A 321 10.50 3.39 2.54
C VAL A 321 11.38 3.77 3.74
N HIS A 322 12.52 3.09 3.95
CA HIS A 322 13.45 3.39 5.05
C HIS A 322 14.41 4.57 4.76
N TYR A 323 14.30 5.22 3.60
CA TYR A 323 15.05 6.45 3.31
C TYR A 323 14.40 7.70 3.93
N THR A 324 13.20 7.56 4.47
CA THR A 324 12.50 8.60 5.23
C THR A 324 12.51 8.21 6.71
N SER A 325 12.90 9.13 7.59
CA SER A 325 13.01 8.82 9.03
C SER A 325 11.64 8.57 9.67
N HIS A 326 11.60 7.81 10.77
CA HIS A 326 10.37 7.65 11.57
C HIS A 326 9.79 9.00 12.01
N ARG A 327 10.63 9.98 12.33
CA ARG A 327 10.19 11.35 12.69
C ARG A 327 9.46 12.03 11.53
N ASP A 328 9.98 11.90 10.32
CA ASP A 328 9.37 12.52 9.15
C ASP A 328 8.08 11.79 8.73
N TYR A 329 8.03 10.46 8.83
CA TYR A 329 6.77 9.74 8.69
C TYR A 329 5.74 10.15 9.75
N ALA A 330 6.13 10.30 11.01
CA ALA A 330 5.21 10.77 12.05
C ALA A 330 4.63 12.15 11.71
N ARG A 331 5.44 13.06 11.13
CA ARG A 331 4.95 14.36 10.63
C ARG A 331 3.99 14.22 9.45
N ILE A 332 4.28 13.33 8.49
CA ILE A 332 3.41 13.08 7.33
C ILE A 332 2.07 12.47 7.78
N MET A 333 2.12 11.43 8.62
CA MET A 333 0.94 10.71 9.11
C MET A 333 0.10 11.53 10.11
N ALA A 334 0.64 12.62 10.66
CA ALA A 334 -0.12 13.57 11.46
C ALA A 334 -0.99 14.52 10.61
N ASP A 335 -0.76 14.61 9.31
CA ASP A 335 -1.57 15.43 8.41
C ASP A 335 -2.91 14.71 8.11
N PRO A 336 -4.07 15.29 8.48
CA PRO A 336 -5.37 14.65 8.31
C PRO A 336 -5.79 14.46 6.84
N ARG A 337 -5.01 15.01 5.90
CA ARG A 337 -5.21 14.80 4.46
C ARG A 337 -4.58 13.49 3.97
N ILE A 338 -3.65 12.92 4.73
CA ILE A 338 -3.04 11.62 4.41
C ILE A 338 -3.96 10.50 4.88
N LEU A 339 -4.27 9.57 3.98
CA LEU A 339 -5.13 8.43 4.29
C LEU A 339 -4.38 7.11 4.08
N ASN A 340 -4.48 6.26 5.10
CA ASN A 340 -3.98 4.89 5.15
C ASN A 340 -5.16 3.90 5.12
N LEU A 341 -4.85 2.62 4.87
CA LEU A 341 -5.85 1.56 4.84
C LEU A 341 -6.57 1.41 6.19
N ASP A 342 -5.84 1.65 7.28
CA ASP A 342 -6.32 1.56 8.67
C ASP A 342 -6.95 2.86 9.19
N ASP A 343 -7.32 3.81 8.32
CA ASP A 343 -8.01 5.04 8.72
C ASP A 343 -9.54 4.92 8.53
N PRO A 344 -10.36 5.22 9.56
CA PRO A 344 -11.84 5.20 9.44
C PRO A 344 -12.37 6.08 8.32
N ARG A 345 -11.70 7.21 8.06
CA ARG A 345 -12.03 8.14 6.97
C ARG A 345 -11.86 7.47 5.60
N TYR A 346 -10.84 6.62 5.41
CA TYR A 346 -10.66 5.88 4.16
C TYR A 346 -11.80 4.88 3.95
N ALA A 347 -12.19 4.14 5.00
CA ALA A 347 -13.32 3.21 4.93
C ALA A 347 -14.65 3.92 4.60
N GLU A 348 -14.90 5.10 5.19
CA GLU A 348 -16.07 5.93 4.88
C GLU A 348 -16.07 6.38 3.41
N LEU A 349 -14.98 7.00 2.95
CA LEU A 349 -14.88 7.56 1.60
C LEU A 349 -14.93 6.50 0.50
N THR A 350 -14.44 5.28 0.78
CA THR A 350 -14.46 4.17 -0.18
C THR A 350 -15.77 3.37 -0.17
N THR A 351 -16.71 3.65 0.72
CA THR A 351 -17.97 2.90 0.81
C THR A 351 -18.74 2.83 -0.53
N PRO A 352 -18.92 3.92 -1.30
CA PRO A 352 -19.56 3.85 -2.62
C PRO A 352 -18.79 2.97 -3.61
N TYR A 353 -17.46 3.07 -3.60
CA TYR A 353 -16.57 2.25 -4.42
C TYR A 353 -16.69 0.76 -4.08
N ARG A 354 -16.60 0.42 -2.80
CA ARG A 354 -16.70 -0.99 -2.37
C ARG A 354 -18.07 -1.58 -2.64
N LYS A 355 -19.13 -0.78 -2.50
CA LYS A 355 -20.48 -1.19 -2.91
C LYS A 355 -20.57 -1.51 -4.41
N ALA A 356 -19.97 -0.69 -5.27
CA ALA A 356 -19.92 -0.94 -6.72
C ALA A 356 -19.16 -2.23 -7.06
N CYS A 357 -18.18 -2.60 -6.23
CA CYS A 357 -17.41 -3.86 -6.32
C CYS A 357 -18.11 -5.08 -5.70
N GLY A 358 -19.30 -4.93 -5.09
CA GLY A 358 -19.93 -6.02 -4.34
C GLY A 358 -19.17 -6.44 -3.08
N LEU A 359 -18.31 -5.56 -2.53
CA LEU A 359 -17.51 -5.81 -1.35
C LEU A 359 -18.09 -5.11 -0.11
N PRO A 360 -17.92 -5.68 1.11
CA PRO A 360 -18.25 -4.98 2.35
C PRO A 360 -17.34 -3.75 2.53
N PRO A 361 -17.71 -2.73 3.33
CA PRO A 361 -16.81 -1.63 3.68
C PRO A 361 -15.44 -2.12 4.19
N VAL A 362 -14.40 -1.30 4.05
CA VAL A 362 -13.05 -1.66 4.54
C VAL A 362 -13.12 -1.92 6.05
N SER A 363 -12.57 -3.04 6.49
CA SER A 363 -12.42 -3.34 7.91
C SER A 363 -11.24 -2.55 8.46
N VAL A 364 -11.49 -1.69 9.42
CA VAL A 364 -10.48 -0.83 10.08
C VAL A 364 -9.98 -1.46 11.39
N ALA A 365 -10.42 -2.68 11.71
CA ALA A 365 -9.95 -3.38 12.89
C ALA A 365 -8.44 -3.67 12.72
N ARG A 366 -7.61 -2.96 13.49
CA ARG A 366 -6.19 -3.31 13.63
C ARG A 366 -6.13 -4.71 14.23
N PRO A 367 -5.30 -5.62 13.68
CA PRO A 367 -5.02 -6.86 14.37
C PRO A 367 -4.45 -6.54 15.76
N PRO A 368 -4.75 -7.36 16.78
CA PRO A 368 -4.15 -7.21 18.09
C PRO A 368 -2.63 -7.14 17.99
N ALA A 369 -2.00 -6.31 18.84
CA ALA A 369 -0.56 -6.22 18.93
C ALA A 369 0.01 -7.58 19.36
N ASP A 370 0.99 -8.09 18.62
CA ASP A 370 1.67 -9.34 18.95
C ASP A 370 2.83 -9.07 19.92
N PHE A 371 2.58 -9.32 21.20
CA PHE A 371 3.57 -9.19 22.27
C PHE A 371 4.51 -10.40 22.38
N SER A 372 4.30 -11.47 21.60
CA SER A 372 5.12 -12.68 21.66
C SER A 372 6.55 -12.43 21.19
N GLY A 373 7.52 -13.14 21.74
CA GLY A 373 8.92 -13.02 21.32
C GLY A 373 9.86 -12.79 22.49
N THR A 374 11.11 -12.46 22.16
CA THR A 374 12.15 -12.17 23.16
C THR A 374 12.41 -10.67 23.19
N TRP A 375 12.42 -10.10 24.39
CA TRP A 375 12.56 -8.68 24.64
C TRP A 375 13.73 -8.47 25.62
N ILE A 376 14.70 -7.63 25.25
CA ILE A 376 15.89 -7.34 26.05
C ILE A 376 15.81 -5.92 26.58
N LEU A 377 16.05 -5.73 27.88
CA LEU A 377 15.95 -4.41 28.51
C LEU A 377 16.95 -3.44 27.89
N ASP A 378 16.43 -2.31 27.40
CA ASP A 378 17.22 -1.15 27.02
C ASP A 378 17.44 -0.29 28.26
N GLN A 379 18.61 -0.42 28.87
CA GLN A 379 18.94 0.31 30.10
C GLN A 379 19.16 1.81 29.86
N ASP A 380 19.58 2.19 28.66
CA ASP A 380 20.00 3.55 28.35
C ASP A 380 18.79 4.46 28.10
N HIS A 381 17.68 3.90 27.60
CA HIS A 381 16.46 4.64 27.30
C HIS A 381 15.29 4.38 28.27
N SER A 382 15.45 3.45 29.22
CA SER A 382 14.47 3.22 30.29
C SER A 382 14.54 4.29 31.38
N ASP A 383 13.39 4.63 31.96
CA ASP A 383 13.29 5.42 33.19
C ASP A 383 12.94 4.48 34.35
N PHE A 384 13.88 4.28 35.27
CA PHE A 384 13.74 3.35 36.38
C PHE A 384 13.12 3.97 37.65
N GLY A 385 12.81 5.26 37.63
CA GLY A 385 12.33 5.97 38.82
C GLY A 385 13.29 5.87 40.01
N ALA A 386 12.75 6.02 41.23
CA ALA A 386 13.55 6.16 42.45
C ALA A 386 14.27 4.90 42.94
N HIS A 387 13.84 3.69 42.52
CA HIS A 387 14.48 2.44 42.94
C HIS A 387 15.60 1.97 42.00
N GLY A 388 15.81 2.67 40.87
CA GLY A 388 16.79 2.24 39.88
C GLY A 388 16.48 0.86 39.30
N ILE A 389 17.50 0.24 38.70
CA ILE A 389 17.35 -0.97 37.88
C ILE A 389 17.12 -2.26 38.69
N ALA A 390 17.25 -2.24 40.03
CA ALA A 390 17.39 -3.43 40.86
C ALA A 390 16.29 -4.51 40.67
N PHE A 391 15.08 -4.11 40.28
CA PHE A 391 13.94 -5.01 40.06
C PHE A 391 13.46 -5.08 38.61
N ALA A 392 14.15 -4.38 37.69
CA ALA A 392 13.85 -4.45 36.27
C ALA A 392 14.35 -5.80 35.72
N PRO A 393 13.53 -6.51 34.93
CA PRO A 393 13.98 -7.76 34.32
C PRO A 393 14.98 -7.45 33.20
N ALA A 394 16.03 -8.25 33.09
CA ALA A 394 17.02 -8.09 32.02
C ALA A 394 16.46 -8.56 30.66
N LYS A 395 15.56 -9.54 30.71
CA LYS A 395 14.94 -10.14 29.52
C LYS A 395 13.54 -10.66 29.84
N LEU A 396 12.62 -10.49 28.88
CA LEU A 396 11.32 -11.13 28.85
C LEU A 396 11.25 -12.05 27.64
N ARG A 397 10.71 -13.27 27.81
CA ARG A 397 10.23 -14.08 26.69
C ARG A 397 8.75 -14.28 26.86
N VAL A 398 7.98 -13.91 25.85
CA VAL A 398 6.52 -13.88 25.89
C VAL A 398 5.98 -14.86 24.86
N VAL A 399 5.00 -15.66 25.25
CA VAL A 399 4.27 -16.57 24.34
C VAL A 399 2.78 -16.37 24.58
N GLU A 400 2.08 -15.87 23.57
CA GLU A 400 0.62 -15.73 23.57
C GLU A 400 -0.02 -16.91 22.81
N SER A 401 -1.02 -17.56 23.42
CA SER A 401 -1.81 -18.62 22.80
C SER A 401 -3.18 -18.69 23.46
N ASP A 402 -4.26 -18.68 22.67
CA ASP A 402 -5.63 -18.94 23.11
C ASP A 402 -6.06 -18.10 24.34
N GLY A 403 -5.81 -16.79 24.31
CA GLY A 403 -6.16 -15.87 25.41
C GLY A 403 -5.31 -16.06 26.68
N THR A 404 -4.25 -16.87 26.61
CA THR A 404 -3.27 -17.08 27.68
C THR A 404 -1.93 -16.46 27.29
N LEU A 405 -1.31 -15.76 28.23
CA LEU A 405 0.00 -15.15 28.10
C LEU A 405 0.97 -15.84 29.04
N LYS A 406 2.00 -16.50 28.48
CA LYS A 406 3.13 -17.02 29.26
C LYS A 406 4.28 -16.03 29.21
N VAL A 407 4.66 -15.51 30.37
CA VAL A 407 5.75 -14.54 30.52
C VAL A 407 6.90 -15.18 31.29
N PHE A 408 8.03 -15.35 30.60
CA PHE A 408 9.27 -15.81 31.20
C PHE A 408 10.13 -14.59 31.51
N THR A 409 10.38 -14.34 32.79
CA THR A 409 11.12 -13.18 33.28
C THR A 409 12.51 -13.61 33.71
N THR A 410 13.55 -13.01 33.13
CA THR A 410 14.96 -13.28 33.51
C THR A 410 15.51 -12.15 34.36
N GLN A 411 16.03 -12.48 35.54
CA GLN A 411 16.81 -11.58 36.39
C GLN A 411 18.25 -12.06 36.46
N ILE A 412 19.19 -11.15 36.20
CA ILE A 412 20.63 -11.44 36.28
C ILE A 412 21.02 -11.63 37.74
N ARG A 413 21.82 -12.66 38.03
CA ARG A 413 22.43 -12.87 39.35
C ARG A 413 23.95 -12.89 39.21
N GLU A 414 24.64 -12.11 40.04
CA GLU A 414 26.10 -12.06 40.02
C GLU A 414 26.74 -13.35 40.55
N TYR A 415 26.08 -14.00 41.52
CA TYR A 415 26.64 -15.10 42.30
C TYR A 415 26.09 -16.49 41.93
N ALA A 416 25.22 -16.57 40.92
CA ALA A 416 24.56 -17.81 40.49
C ALA A 416 24.12 -17.68 39.03
N ALA A 417 23.56 -18.77 38.47
CA ALA A 417 22.85 -18.67 37.20
C ALA A 417 21.67 -17.69 37.30
N ASP A 418 21.35 -17.05 36.18
CA ASP A 418 20.20 -16.16 36.05
C ASP A 418 18.92 -16.84 36.55
N LEU A 419 18.12 -16.09 37.30
CA LEU A 419 16.81 -16.56 37.73
C LEU A 419 15.83 -16.37 36.58
N VAL A 420 15.18 -17.46 36.16
CA VAL A 420 14.05 -17.41 35.22
C VAL A 420 12.78 -17.83 35.93
N THR A 421 11.78 -16.94 35.97
CA THR A 421 10.43 -17.26 36.47
C THR A 421 9.44 -17.34 35.33
N GLU A 422 8.42 -18.18 35.47
CA GLU A 422 7.30 -18.29 34.53
C GLU A 422 6.02 -17.81 35.20
N ASP A 423 5.32 -16.91 34.53
CA ASP A 423 3.95 -16.51 34.86
C ASP A 423 3.01 -16.95 33.73
N VAL A 424 1.92 -17.61 34.10
CA VAL A 424 0.82 -17.96 33.18
C VAL A 424 -0.38 -17.10 33.51
N LEU A 425 -0.68 -16.15 32.64
CA LEU A 425 -1.71 -15.13 32.84
C LEU A 425 -2.86 -15.37 31.86
N LYS A 426 -4.10 -15.23 32.33
CA LYS A 426 -5.28 -15.22 31.47
C LYS A 426 -5.66 -13.77 31.14
N LEU A 427 -5.86 -13.48 29.86
CA LEU A 427 -6.16 -12.13 29.36
C LEU A 427 -7.65 -11.74 29.49
N ASP A 428 -8.46 -12.59 30.14
CA ASP A 428 -9.88 -12.35 30.41
C ASP A 428 -10.14 -11.70 31.78
N GLY A 429 -9.07 -11.32 32.50
CA GLY A 429 -9.15 -10.76 33.85
C GLY A 429 -9.20 -11.81 34.96
N THR A 430 -9.19 -13.11 34.65
CA THR A 430 -9.14 -14.16 35.67
C THR A 430 -7.85 -14.04 36.51
N PRO A 431 -7.94 -14.07 37.85
CA PRO A 431 -6.75 -14.03 38.71
C PRO A 431 -5.80 -15.22 38.47
N SER A 432 -4.52 -14.91 38.30
CA SER A 432 -3.41 -15.86 38.28
C SER A 432 -2.56 -15.71 39.54
N HIS A 433 -2.07 -16.83 40.07
CA HIS A 433 -1.25 -16.88 41.27
C HIS A 433 0.21 -17.18 40.92
N SER A 434 1.13 -16.41 41.48
CA SER A 434 2.56 -16.68 41.40
C SER A 434 3.30 -16.09 42.60
N THR A 435 4.62 -16.02 42.54
CA THR A 435 5.45 -15.48 43.62
C THR A 435 6.27 -14.30 43.13
N PHE A 436 6.37 -13.25 43.95
CA PHE A 436 7.27 -12.13 43.73
C PHE A 436 8.11 -11.92 44.99
N MET A 437 9.44 -12.03 44.87
CA MET A 437 10.38 -12.04 46.01
C MET A 437 9.97 -13.01 47.14
N ASN A 438 9.60 -14.24 46.78
CA ASN A 438 9.08 -15.28 47.68
C ASN A 438 7.77 -14.94 48.42
N ALA A 439 7.12 -13.82 48.09
CA ALA A 439 5.79 -13.49 48.58
C ALA A 439 4.70 -13.92 47.58
N PRO A 440 3.52 -14.34 48.06
CA PRO A 440 2.37 -14.59 47.20
C PRO A 440 2.00 -13.32 46.41
N ARG A 441 1.82 -13.49 45.10
CA ARG A 441 1.34 -12.49 44.17
C ARG A 441 0.08 -12.99 43.48
N VAL A 442 -0.92 -12.12 43.41
CA VAL A 442 -2.12 -12.33 42.58
C VAL A 442 -2.06 -11.31 41.45
N THR A 443 -2.19 -11.76 40.21
CA THR A 443 -2.15 -10.91 39.02
C THR A 443 -3.42 -11.08 38.21
N THR A 444 -4.03 -9.99 37.78
CA THR A 444 -5.08 -9.98 36.75
C THR A 444 -4.52 -9.32 35.50
N ALA A 445 -4.83 -9.86 34.33
CA ALA A 445 -4.37 -9.34 33.05
C ALA A 445 -5.55 -9.19 32.10
N ARG A 446 -5.54 -8.13 31.28
CA ARG A 446 -6.53 -7.92 30.21
C ARG A 446 -5.91 -7.24 29.01
N SER A 447 -6.36 -7.60 27.82
CA SER A 447 -6.13 -6.78 26.63
C SER A 447 -7.09 -5.58 26.67
N ASP A 448 -6.63 -4.42 26.23
CA ASP A 448 -7.51 -3.26 26.07
C ASP A 448 -8.52 -3.50 24.93
N ALA A 449 -9.56 -2.67 24.86
CA ALA A 449 -10.61 -2.82 23.85
C ALA A 449 -10.08 -2.69 22.41
N SER A 450 -8.94 -2.03 22.21
CA SER A 450 -8.30 -1.91 20.89
C SER A 450 -7.35 -3.07 20.54
N GLY A 451 -7.05 -3.94 21.50
CA GLY A 451 -6.04 -5.00 21.37
C GLY A 451 -4.61 -4.50 21.19
N GLN A 452 -4.34 -3.21 21.42
CA GLN A 452 -3.03 -2.58 21.23
C GLN A 452 -2.24 -2.42 22.53
N ALA A 453 -2.91 -2.60 23.67
CA ALA A 453 -2.28 -2.56 24.99
C ALA A 453 -2.71 -3.76 25.84
N MET A 454 -1.83 -4.19 26.73
CA MET A 454 -2.16 -5.14 27.80
C MET A 454 -2.01 -4.45 29.14
N GLU A 455 -3.00 -4.64 30.01
CA GLU A 455 -3.05 -4.08 31.34
C GLU A 455 -2.93 -5.20 32.36
N PHE A 456 -2.00 -5.05 33.30
CA PHE A 456 -1.75 -6.01 34.36
C PHE A 456 -1.91 -5.31 35.70
N ARG A 457 -2.63 -5.92 36.63
CA ARG A 457 -2.70 -5.49 38.02
C ARG A 457 -2.24 -6.62 38.92
N SER A 458 -1.14 -6.40 39.62
CA SER A 458 -0.57 -7.33 40.58
C SER A 458 -0.76 -6.82 42.01
N THR A 459 -1.12 -7.71 42.92
CA THR A 459 -1.21 -7.48 44.36
C THR A 459 -0.24 -8.42 45.06
N VAL A 460 0.69 -7.86 45.86
CA VAL A 460 1.73 -8.61 46.57
C VAL A 460 1.68 -8.31 48.06
N HIS A 461 1.74 -9.36 48.87
CA HIS A 461 1.91 -9.27 50.31
C HIS A 461 3.38 -9.48 50.68
N LEU A 462 4.16 -8.41 50.66
CA LEU A 462 5.59 -8.47 50.99
C LEU A 462 5.79 -8.84 52.47
N PRO A 463 6.78 -9.67 52.81
CA PRO A 463 7.00 -10.09 54.19
C PRO A 463 7.75 -9.02 55.01
N TRP A 464 8.26 -7.96 54.37
CA TRP A 464 8.85 -6.79 55.00
C TRP A 464 7.91 -5.59 54.86
N GLY A 465 7.45 -5.04 55.98
CA GLY A 465 6.53 -3.91 56.04
C GLY A 465 5.58 -4.01 57.23
N PRO A 466 4.74 -2.99 57.48
CA PRO A 466 3.70 -3.06 58.49
C PRO A 466 2.83 -4.31 58.27
N PRO A 467 2.45 -5.05 59.33
CA PRO A 467 1.57 -6.22 59.21
C PRO A 467 0.29 -5.89 58.45
N GLY A 468 -0.06 -6.70 57.45
CA GLY A 468 -1.24 -6.49 56.60
C GLY A 468 -1.05 -5.46 55.47
N SER A 469 0.15 -4.89 55.32
CA SER A 469 0.45 -4.02 54.17
C SER A 469 0.45 -4.79 52.85
N THR A 470 0.00 -4.11 51.81
CA THR A 470 -0.12 -4.67 50.46
C THR A 470 0.53 -3.72 49.47
N THR A 471 1.28 -4.26 48.52
CA THR A 471 1.83 -3.49 47.39
C THR A 471 1.03 -3.81 46.14
N THR A 472 0.60 -2.77 45.43
CA THR A 472 -0.08 -2.91 44.13
C THR A 472 0.86 -2.45 43.03
N ILE A 473 0.89 -3.19 41.92
CA ILE A 473 1.69 -2.90 40.73
C ILE A 473 0.74 -2.92 39.53
N ASP A 474 0.59 -1.79 38.86
CA ASP A 474 -0.18 -1.64 37.63
C ASP A 474 0.79 -1.46 36.46
N ASP A 475 0.84 -2.42 35.54
CA ASP A 475 1.63 -2.35 34.32
C ASP A 475 0.73 -2.13 33.11
N THR A 476 1.12 -1.23 32.21
CA THR A 476 0.55 -1.09 30.87
C THR A 476 1.62 -1.37 29.84
N TRP A 477 1.42 -2.42 29.05
CA TRP A 477 2.33 -2.84 28.00
C TRP A 477 1.81 -2.32 26.67
N THR A 478 2.69 -1.70 25.90
CA THR A 478 2.41 -1.20 24.55
C THR A 478 3.60 -1.49 23.64
N LEU A 479 3.34 -1.67 22.35
CA LEU A 479 4.40 -1.79 21.36
C LEU A 479 4.64 -0.45 20.67
N ARG A 480 5.91 -0.13 20.45
CA ARG A 480 6.39 1.04 19.72
C ARG A 480 7.23 0.59 18.52
N GLU A 481 7.53 1.55 17.64
CA GLU A 481 8.45 1.36 16.51
C GLU A 481 8.12 0.13 15.65
N GLY A 482 6.84 0.02 15.25
CA GLY A 482 6.40 -1.09 14.39
C GLY A 482 6.42 -2.46 15.08
N GLY A 483 6.37 -2.50 16.41
CA GLY A 483 6.44 -3.75 17.17
C GLY A 483 7.84 -4.20 17.54
N GLN A 484 8.85 -3.34 17.40
CA GLN A 484 10.24 -3.66 17.75
C GLN A 484 10.62 -3.25 19.17
N VAL A 485 9.88 -2.33 19.79
CA VAL A 485 10.13 -1.90 21.17
C VAL A 485 8.91 -2.19 22.03
N LEU A 486 9.07 -3.00 23.06
CA LEU A 486 8.08 -3.18 24.11
C LEU A 486 8.28 -2.09 25.16
N CYS A 487 7.24 -1.29 25.39
CA CYS A 487 7.20 -0.28 26.44
C CYS A 487 6.27 -0.75 27.56
N ILE A 488 6.82 -0.89 28.77
CA ILE A 488 6.07 -1.18 29.98
C ILE A 488 6.07 0.08 30.84
N LYS A 489 4.90 0.71 30.97
CA LYS A 489 4.69 1.75 32.00
C LYS A 489 4.20 1.08 33.26
N ARG A 490 4.91 1.29 34.37
CA ARG A 490 4.63 0.67 35.65
C ARG A 490 4.36 1.72 36.71
N SER A 491 3.20 1.61 37.35
CA SER A 491 2.84 2.33 38.57
C SER A 491 2.88 1.36 39.75
N MET A 492 3.57 1.73 40.83
CA MET A 492 3.65 0.95 42.05
C MET A 492 3.18 1.77 43.25
N THR A 493 2.22 1.23 44.00
CA THR A 493 1.73 1.81 45.25
C THR A 493 2.09 0.88 46.40
N SER A 494 2.90 1.38 47.33
CA SER A 494 3.32 0.67 48.54
C SER A 494 3.19 1.57 49.78
N PRO A 495 3.36 1.03 51.01
CA PRO A 495 3.38 1.84 52.22
C PRO A 495 4.47 2.93 52.25
N SER A 496 5.54 2.77 51.46
CA SER A 496 6.62 3.76 51.36
C SER A 496 6.37 4.85 50.31
N GLY A 497 5.27 4.77 49.56
CA GLY A 497 4.83 5.79 48.60
C GLY A 497 4.44 5.23 47.24
N ASN A 498 4.03 6.15 46.35
CA ASN A 498 3.73 5.86 44.95
C ASN A 498 4.95 6.11 44.08
N GLN A 499 5.09 5.29 43.03
CA GLN A 499 6.19 5.40 42.09
C GLN A 499 5.77 5.04 40.68
N GLU A 500 6.41 5.69 39.72
CA GLU A 500 6.23 5.45 38.30
C GLU A 500 7.59 5.10 37.68
N MET A 501 7.59 4.21 36.70
CA MET A 501 8.75 3.90 35.87
C MET A 501 8.31 3.50 34.46
N THR A 502 9.19 3.69 33.48
CA THR A 502 8.99 3.26 32.09
C THR A 502 10.15 2.37 31.67
N LEU A 503 9.87 1.09 31.45
CA LEU A 503 10.86 0.12 30.99
C LEU A 503 10.69 -0.08 29.48
N LEU A 504 11.78 0.07 28.74
CA LEU A 504 11.85 -0.16 27.30
C LEU A 504 12.63 -1.44 27.02
N PHE A 505 12.15 -2.25 26.08
CA PHE A 505 12.82 -3.48 25.68
C PHE A 505 12.86 -3.61 24.17
N ASP A 506 14.01 -4.01 23.64
CA ASP A 506 14.20 -4.31 22.23
C ASP A 506 13.85 -5.76 21.90
N ARG A 507 13.12 -5.96 20.80
CA ARG A 507 12.81 -7.29 20.27
C ARG A 507 14.07 -7.96 19.70
N ARG A 508 14.21 -9.26 19.93
CA ARG A 508 15.30 -10.10 19.40
C ARG A 508 14.81 -11.24 18.54
#